data_AF-A0A1Y3MYT5-F1
#
_entry.id   AF-A0A1Y3MYT5-F1
#
_cell.length_a   1.000
_cell.length_b   1.000
_cell.length_c   1.000
_cell.angle_alpha   90.00
_cell.angle_beta   90.00
_cell.angle_gamma   90.00
#
_symmetry.space_group_name_H-M   'P 1'
#
loop_
_entity.id
_entity.type
_entity.pdbx_description
1 polymer ?
#
loop_
_entity_poly.entity_id
_entity_poly.type
_entity_poly.pdbx_seq_one_letter_code
_entity_poly.pdbx_strand_id
1 'polypeptide(L)'
;QENPLVIGSVKTNIGHTNEAAGLAGMAKVILAMQHKFIPKNLHFNSLNPEIDIDSIPIQIATKTIPWERKNNEPRIAQVSSFGLQGSIVHIILQEYIPEIEEEKEEKNKDSKEDHILTVSAKTPAALLELSNTYLNVLENMEDNEENIENLCYTSNVGREHFDYRISVCGKNASELCEEFE
;
A
#
# COMPACT_ATOMS: atom_id res chain seq x y z
N GLN A 1 6.84 8.69 29.13
CA GLN A 1 5.79 7.68 29.35
C GLN A 1 6.14 6.42 28.59
N GLU A 2 5.80 5.26 29.13
CA GLU A 2 5.85 4.01 28.38
C GLU A 2 4.72 4.04 27.34
N ASN A 3 5.07 3.93 26.05
CA ASN A 3 4.13 3.73 24.94
C ASN A 3 3.09 4.85 24.68
N PRO A 4 3.50 6.09 24.38
CA PRO A 4 2.56 7.15 24.04
C PRO A 4 1.81 6.89 22.72
N LEU A 5 0.57 7.37 22.63
CA LEU A 5 -0.18 7.41 21.38
C LEU A 5 0.45 8.43 20.44
N VAL A 6 0.95 7.98 19.29
CA VAL A 6 1.59 8.85 18.30
C VAL A 6 0.54 9.54 17.45
N ILE A 7 0.60 10.87 17.37
CA ILE A 7 -0.34 11.71 16.63
C ILE A 7 0.38 12.43 15.47
N GLY A 8 -0.31 12.50 14.33
CA GLY A 8 0.08 13.34 13.21
C GLY A 8 -1.05 13.51 12.21
N SER A 9 -0.90 14.43 11.27
CA SER A 9 -1.89 14.72 10.22
C SER A 9 -1.28 14.52 8.84
N VAL A 10 -2.09 14.12 7.85
CA VAL A 10 -1.68 14.14 6.44
C VAL A 10 -1.76 15.56 5.87
N LYS A 11 -2.55 16.43 6.51
CA LYS A 11 -2.79 17.80 6.04
C LYS A 11 -1.52 18.66 6.03
N THR A 12 -0.53 18.29 6.84
CA THR A 12 0.77 18.98 6.83
C THR A 12 1.57 18.73 5.55
N ASN A 13 1.20 17.72 4.76
CA ASN A 13 1.91 17.33 3.53
C ASN A 13 1.17 17.78 2.28
N ILE A 14 -0.16 17.68 2.27
CA ILE A 14 -0.98 17.90 1.07
C ILE A 14 -2.09 18.95 1.26
N GLY A 15 -2.08 19.66 2.39
CA GLY A 15 -3.13 20.62 2.73
C GLY A 15 -4.46 19.98 3.13
N HIS A 16 -5.50 20.80 3.25
CA HIS A 16 -6.84 20.36 3.60
C HIS A 16 -7.61 19.95 2.33
N THR A 17 -7.71 18.65 2.05
CA THR A 17 -8.39 18.09 0.86
C THR A 17 -9.92 18.03 0.96
N ASN A 18 -10.50 18.93 1.76
CA ASN A 18 -11.94 19.06 2.03
C ASN A 18 -12.65 17.70 2.22
N GLU A 19 -13.56 17.36 1.32
CA GLU A 19 -14.38 16.14 1.35
C GLU A 19 -13.53 14.87 1.34
N ALA A 20 -12.32 14.92 0.75
CA ALA A 20 -11.39 13.80 0.70
C ALA A 20 -10.44 13.73 1.90
N ALA A 21 -10.55 14.61 2.90
CA ALA A 21 -9.63 14.68 4.03
C ALA A 21 -9.62 13.39 4.88
N GLY A 22 -10.77 12.74 5.02
CA GLY A 22 -10.87 11.44 5.69
C GLY A 22 -10.14 10.33 4.93
N LEU A 23 -10.38 10.24 3.61
CA LEU A 23 -9.75 9.25 2.74
C LEU A 23 -8.23 9.43 2.68
N ALA A 24 -7.75 10.68 2.57
CA ALA A 24 -6.32 10.96 2.60
C ALA A 24 -5.67 10.55 3.94
N GLY A 25 -6.38 10.76 5.07
CA GLY A 25 -5.94 10.30 6.39
C GLY A 25 -5.88 8.77 6.47
N MET A 26 -6.88 8.08 5.91
CA MET A 26 -6.91 6.62 5.82
C MET A 26 -5.78 6.06 4.95
N ALA A 27 -5.55 6.64 3.77
CA ALA A 27 -4.46 6.25 2.88
C ALA A 27 -3.08 6.40 3.57
N LYS A 28 -2.86 7.51 4.31
CA LYS A 28 -1.66 7.69 5.13
C LYS A 28 -1.48 6.54 6.14
N VAL A 29 -2.55 6.14 6.84
CA VAL A 29 -2.49 5.07 7.84
C VAL A 29 -2.20 3.71 7.19
N ILE A 30 -2.87 3.38 6.09
CA ILE A 30 -2.66 2.12 5.36
C ILE A 30 -1.20 2.02 4.88
N LEU A 31 -0.69 3.07 4.24
CA LEU A 31 0.71 3.12 3.80
C LEU A 31 1.68 3.06 4.99
N ALA A 32 1.37 3.72 6.11
CA ALA A 32 2.19 3.64 7.32
C ALA A 32 2.26 2.22 7.90
N MET A 33 1.17 1.46 7.85
CA MET A 33 1.15 0.04 8.23
C MET A 33 1.97 -0.81 7.26
N GLN A 34 1.75 -0.66 5.95
CA GLN A 34 2.46 -1.41 4.90
C GLN A 34 3.98 -1.20 4.97
N HIS A 35 4.40 0.07 5.11
CA HIS A 35 5.81 0.42 5.21
C HIS A 35 6.39 0.26 6.62
N LYS A 36 5.55 0.03 7.63
CA LYS A 36 5.98 -0.13 9.04
C LYS A 36 6.65 1.13 9.61
N PHE A 37 6.24 2.32 9.17
CA PHE A 37 6.73 3.62 9.65
C PHE A 37 5.61 4.63 9.82
N ILE A 38 5.63 5.38 10.91
CA ILE A 38 4.79 6.58 11.09
C ILE A 38 5.56 7.78 10.51
N PRO A 39 5.05 8.44 9.46
CA PRO A 39 5.76 9.56 8.85
C PRO A 39 5.69 10.82 9.72
N LYS A 40 6.74 11.65 9.62
CA LYS A 40 6.85 12.94 10.30
C LYS A 40 5.66 13.87 9.98
N ASN A 41 5.14 14.53 11.00
CA ASN A 41 4.24 15.68 10.88
C ASN A 41 5.05 16.93 10.50
N LEU A 42 4.80 17.48 9.32
CA LEU A 42 5.56 18.62 8.79
C LEU A 42 5.14 19.93 9.47
N HIS A 43 5.98 20.95 9.34
CA HIS A 43 5.75 22.32 9.85
C HIS A 43 5.48 22.42 11.36
N PHE A 44 5.85 21.39 12.12
CA PHE A 44 5.71 21.36 13.57
C PHE A 44 7.01 21.82 14.25
N ASN A 45 7.06 23.10 14.62
CA ASN A 45 8.24 23.71 15.27
C ASN A 45 8.05 23.85 16.79
N SER A 46 6.87 24.31 17.21
CA SER A 46 6.49 24.43 18.60
C SER A 46 5.03 23.98 18.75
N LEU A 47 4.71 23.40 19.91
CA LEU A 47 3.33 23.08 20.26
C LEU A 47 2.55 24.39 20.51
N ASN A 48 1.25 24.38 20.21
CA ASN A 48 0.37 25.48 20.61
C ASN A 48 0.37 25.57 22.16
N PRO A 49 0.66 26.74 22.76
CA PRO A 49 0.76 26.89 24.22
C PRO A 49 -0.56 26.61 24.96
N GLU A 50 -1.71 26.65 24.27
CA GLU A 50 -3.01 26.32 24.84
C GLU A 50 -3.25 24.80 24.97
N ILE A 51 -2.33 23.96 24.47
CA ILE A 51 -2.42 22.50 24.55
C ILE A 51 -1.51 21.99 25.66
N ASP A 52 -2.11 21.53 26.76
CA ASP A 52 -1.43 20.80 27.83
C ASP A 52 -1.18 19.35 27.41
N ILE A 53 -0.08 19.11 26.67
CA ILE A 53 0.26 17.78 26.18
C ILE A 53 0.66 16.81 27.29
N ASP A 54 1.18 17.32 28.41
CA ASP A 54 1.67 16.48 29.51
C ASP A 54 0.51 15.82 30.30
N SER A 55 -0.70 16.35 30.13
CA SER A 55 -1.93 15.78 30.71
C SER A 55 -2.42 14.49 30.04
N ILE A 56 -1.94 14.14 28.84
CA ILE A 56 -2.42 12.99 28.04
C ILE A 56 -1.22 12.17 27.55
N PRO A 57 -1.29 10.82 27.53
CA PRO A 57 -0.18 9.99 27.04
C PRO A 57 -0.02 10.00 25.52
N ILE A 58 0.28 11.16 24.94
CA ILE A 58 0.42 11.37 23.49
C ILE A 58 1.81 11.90 23.11
N GLN A 59 2.21 11.62 21.88
CA GLN A 59 3.44 12.14 21.29
C GLN A 59 3.16 12.61 19.86
N ILE A 60 3.61 13.83 19.50
CA ILE A 60 3.55 14.28 18.10
C ILE A 60 4.71 13.66 17.31
N ALA A 61 4.43 13.14 16.12
CA ALA A 61 5.45 12.56 15.24
C ALA A 61 6.38 13.64 14.64
N THR A 62 7.35 14.15 15.40
CA THR A 62 8.30 15.20 14.94
C THR A 62 9.40 14.69 14.02
N LYS A 63 9.54 13.37 13.92
CA LYS A 63 10.41 12.64 12.98
C LYS A 63 9.67 11.38 12.50
N THR A 64 10.16 10.76 11.43
CA THR A 64 9.68 9.44 11.03
C THR A 64 10.05 8.42 12.11
N ILE A 65 9.09 7.61 12.54
CA ILE A 65 9.23 6.66 13.65
C ILE A 65 8.99 5.24 13.11
N PRO A 66 9.90 4.27 13.34
CA PRO A 66 9.61 2.86 13.11
C PRO A 66 8.35 2.47 13.88
N TRP A 67 7.38 1.92 13.18
CA TRP A 67 6.14 1.46 13.79
C TRP A 67 6.27 -0.04 14.00
N GLU A 68 6.88 -0.45 15.10
CA GLU A 68 7.06 -1.87 15.41
C GLU A 68 5.78 -2.45 16.02
N ARG A 69 5.52 -3.74 15.73
CA ARG A 69 4.48 -4.49 16.44
C ARG A 69 4.96 -4.74 17.87
N LYS A 70 4.05 -4.69 18.83
CA LYS A 70 4.34 -5.04 20.23
C LYS A 70 3.79 -6.42 20.48
N ASN A 71 4.62 -7.34 20.99
CA ASN A 71 4.20 -8.72 21.31
C ASN A 71 3.44 -9.42 20.16
N ASN A 72 3.82 -9.14 18.90
CA ASN A 72 3.13 -9.60 17.68
C ASN A 72 1.67 -9.14 17.52
N GLU A 73 1.19 -8.21 18.33
CA GLU A 73 -0.13 -7.59 18.17
C GLU A 73 -0.18 -6.70 16.90
N PRO A 74 -1.34 -6.63 16.24
CA PRO A 74 -1.50 -5.81 15.04
C PRO A 74 -1.35 -4.33 15.37
N ARG A 75 -0.80 -3.58 14.42
CA ARG A 75 -0.81 -2.11 14.50
C ARG A 75 -2.26 -1.62 14.43
N ILE A 76 -2.62 -0.72 15.33
CA ILE A 76 -3.94 -0.10 15.36
C ILE A 76 -3.78 1.42 15.26
N ALA A 77 -4.58 2.05 14.41
CA ALA A 77 -4.64 3.50 14.30
C ALA A 77 -6.07 3.98 14.12
N GLN A 78 -6.30 5.21 14.57
CA GLN A 78 -7.56 5.91 14.39
C GLN A 78 -7.39 7.05 13.40
N VAL A 79 -8.36 7.23 12.50
CA VAL A 79 -8.47 8.42 11.64
C VAL A 79 -9.69 9.20 12.08
N SER A 80 -9.48 10.50 12.31
CA SER A 80 -10.52 11.43 12.74
C SER A 80 -10.75 12.48 11.66
N SER A 81 -12.02 12.76 11.36
CA SER A 81 -12.42 13.82 10.43
C SER A 81 -13.58 14.62 11.01
N PHE A 82 -13.41 15.94 11.04
CA PHE A 82 -14.38 16.89 11.59
C PHE A 82 -14.86 17.79 10.46
N GLY A 83 -16.11 17.63 10.05
CA GLY A 83 -16.74 18.45 9.03
C GLY A 83 -17.09 19.83 9.57
N LEU A 84 -16.97 20.85 8.71
CA LEU A 84 -17.23 22.24 9.06
C LEU A 84 -18.65 22.46 9.63
N GLN A 85 -19.63 21.69 9.15
CA GLN A 85 -21.04 21.77 9.57
C GLN A 85 -21.34 20.96 10.85
N GLY A 86 -20.32 20.38 11.50
CA GLY A 86 -20.46 19.67 12.78
C GLY A 86 -20.54 18.15 12.68
N SER A 87 -20.51 17.56 11.48
CA SER A 87 -20.44 16.10 11.33
C SER A 87 -19.06 15.58 11.74
N ILE A 88 -19.02 14.67 12.72
CA ILE A 88 -17.78 14.09 13.26
C ILE A 88 -17.75 12.60 12.95
N VAL A 89 -16.65 12.13 12.38
CA VAL A 89 -16.45 10.70 12.07
C VAL A 89 -15.09 10.24 12.54
N HIS A 90 -15.06 9.05 13.13
CA HIS A 90 -13.85 8.33 13.51
C HIS A 90 -13.90 6.91 12.95
N ILE A 91 -12.77 6.47 12.39
CA ILE A 91 -12.58 5.07 11.98
C ILE A 91 -11.36 4.50 12.70
N ILE A 92 -11.44 3.23 13.06
CA ILE A 92 -10.32 2.47 13.63
C ILE A 92 -9.90 1.44 12.59
N LEU A 93 -8.61 1.43 12.29
CA LEU A 93 -7.98 0.53 11.33
C LEU A 93 -7.03 -0.38 12.11
N GLN A 94 -7.09 -1.67 11.81
CA GLN A 94 -6.18 -2.67 12.35
C GLN A 94 -5.43 -3.30 11.18
N GLU A 95 -4.12 -3.48 11.35
CA GLU A 95 -3.29 -4.21 10.41
C GLU A 95 -3.76 -5.66 10.26
N TYR A 96 -3.87 -6.12 9.02
CA TYR A 96 -4.06 -7.53 8.72
C TYR A 96 -2.75 -8.30 8.95
N ILE A 97 -2.82 -9.36 9.73
CA ILE A 97 -1.70 -10.30 9.93
C ILE A 97 -2.13 -11.59 9.25
N PRO A 98 -1.48 -12.00 8.15
CA PRO A 98 -1.77 -13.30 7.57
C PRO A 98 -1.48 -14.38 8.61
N GLU A 99 -2.41 -15.33 8.75
CA GLU A 99 -2.10 -16.59 9.41
C GLU A 99 -0.93 -17.20 8.65
N ILE A 100 0.07 -17.73 9.36
CA ILE A 100 1.20 -18.41 8.72
C ILE A 100 0.57 -19.61 8.01
N GLU A 101 0.41 -19.53 6.69
CA GLU A 101 0.07 -20.70 5.90
C GLU A 101 1.19 -21.71 6.12
N GLU A 102 0.84 -22.89 6.63
CA GLU A 102 1.76 -24.03 6.67
C GLU A 102 2.43 -24.13 5.31
N GLU A 103 3.77 -24.26 5.30
CA GLU A 103 4.59 -24.32 4.09
C GLU A 103 3.85 -25.13 3.03
N LYS A 104 3.33 -24.44 2.00
CA LYS A 104 2.79 -25.12 0.83
C LYS A 104 3.89 -26.06 0.38
N GLU A 105 3.62 -27.37 0.43
CA GLU A 105 4.56 -28.42 0.04
C GLU A 105 5.35 -27.92 -1.18
N GLU A 106 6.68 -27.90 -1.09
CA GLU A 106 7.54 -27.43 -2.17
C GLU A 106 7.09 -28.11 -3.46
N LYS A 107 6.28 -27.42 -4.27
CA LYS A 107 5.99 -27.85 -5.64
C LYS A 107 7.37 -28.01 -6.29
N ASN A 108 7.60 -29.15 -6.94
CA ASN A 108 8.87 -29.48 -7.56
C ASN A 108 9.42 -28.26 -8.34
N LYS A 109 10.43 -27.58 -7.77
CA LYS A 109 11.10 -26.39 -8.35
C LYS A 109 11.80 -26.67 -9.69
N ASP A 110 11.81 -27.92 -10.14
CA ASP A 110 12.50 -28.39 -11.34
C ASP A 110 11.70 -28.22 -12.64
N SER A 111 10.43 -27.81 -12.58
CA SER A 111 9.67 -27.42 -13.78
C SER A 111 9.01 -26.05 -13.61
N LYS A 112 9.74 -24.97 -13.92
CA LYS A 112 9.10 -23.66 -14.11
C LYS A 112 8.08 -23.79 -15.25
N GLU A 113 6.81 -23.76 -14.90
CA GLU A 113 5.72 -23.75 -15.87
C GLU A 113 5.74 -22.45 -16.67
N ASP A 114 5.27 -22.50 -17.91
CA ASP A 114 5.11 -21.28 -18.71
C ASP A 114 3.89 -20.51 -18.18
N HIS A 115 4.09 -19.24 -17.82
CA HIS A 115 3.01 -18.35 -17.42
C HIS A 115 2.60 -17.46 -18.58
N ILE A 116 1.29 -17.19 -18.69
CA ILE A 116 0.73 -16.29 -19.69
C ILE A 116 0.26 -15.02 -18.99
N LEU A 117 0.87 -13.89 -19.31
CA LEU A 117 0.42 -12.58 -18.85
C LEU A 117 -0.40 -11.91 -19.96
N THR A 118 -1.67 -11.63 -19.69
CA THR A 118 -2.55 -10.90 -20.62
C THR A 118 -2.78 -9.47 -20.16
N VAL A 119 -2.74 -8.54 -21.09
CA VAL A 119 -3.03 -7.12 -20.87
C VAL A 119 -3.99 -6.63 -21.96
N SER A 120 -5.02 -5.90 -21.57
CA SER A 120 -5.99 -5.33 -22.52
C SER A 120 -6.42 -3.92 -22.15
N ALA A 121 -6.80 -3.12 -23.15
CA ALA A 121 -7.27 -1.76 -22.94
C ALA A 121 -8.30 -1.33 -24.00
N LYS A 122 -9.02 -0.24 -23.73
CA LYS A 122 -10.06 0.31 -24.62
C LYS A 122 -9.50 1.05 -25.84
N THR A 123 -8.23 1.42 -25.82
CA THR A 123 -7.57 2.12 -26.92
C THR A 123 -6.13 1.62 -27.09
N PRO A 124 -5.51 1.76 -28.28
CA PRO A 124 -4.11 1.40 -28.48
C PRO A 124 -3.15 2.19 -27.58
N ALA A 125 -3.43 3.48 -27.34
CA ALA A 125 -2.60 4.32 -26.46
C ALA A 125 -2.64 3.85 -25.00
N ALA A 126 -3.83 3.49 -24.50
CA ALA A 126 -3.98 2.95 -23.15
C ALA A 126 -3.36 1.55 -23.02
N LEU A 127 -3.37 0.74 -24.09
CA LEU A 127 -2.68 -0.54 -24.10
C LEU A 127 -1.17 -0.33 -23.92
N LEU A 128 -0.58 0.60 -24.69
CA LEU A 128 0.84 0.91 -24.59
C LEU A 128 1.24 1.43 -23.20
N GLU A 129 0.46 2.35 -22.63
CA GLU A 129 0.70 2.89 -21.28
C GLU A 129 0.60 1.79 -20.20
N LEU A 130 -0.40 0.92 -20.31
CA LEU A 130 -0.59 -0.18 -19.38
C LEU A 130 0.53 -1.23 -19.54
N SER A 131 0.93 -1.59 -20.75
CA SER A 131 2.07 -2.48 -21.00
C SER A 131 3.36 -1.95 -20.36
N ASN A 132 3.66 -0.65 -20.52
CA ASN A 132 4.82 -0.03 -19.86
C ASN A 132 4.72 -0.07 -18.32
N THR A 133 3.50 0.01 -17.78
CA THR A 133 3.27 -0.12 -16.34
C THR A 133 3.57 -1.55 -15.87
N TYR A 134 3.14 -2.57 -16.62
CA TYR A 134 3.47 -3.97 -16.32
C TYR A 134 4.97 -4.26 -16.46
N LEU A 135 5.64 -3.72 -17.49
CA LEU A 135 7.09 -3.81 -17.64
C LEU A 135 7.81 -3.26 -16.41
N ASN A 136 7.44 -2.06 -15.95
CA ASN A 136 8.03 -1.49 -14.74
C ASN A 136 7.75 -2.34 -13.48
N VAL A 137 6.61 -3.03 -13.40
CA VAL A 137 6.35 -3.98 -12.29
C VAL A 137 7.27 -5.19 -12.39
N LEU A 138 7.39 -5.80 -13.58
CA LEU A 138 8.23 -6.96 -13.83
C LEU A 138 9.72 -6.67 -13.55
N GLU A 139 10.20 -5.47 -13.90
CA GLU A 139 11.59 -5.05 -13.65
C GLU A 139 11.92 -4.84 -12.17
N ASN A 140 10.94 -4.46 -11.35
CA ASN A 140 11.15 -4.06 -9.95
C ASN A 140 10.66 -5.08 -8.93
N MET A 141 9.99 -6.15 -9.37
CA MET A 141 9.51 -7.22 -8.50
C MET A 141 10.62 -8.23 -8.18
N GLU A 142 10.46 -8.96 -7.08
CA GLU A 142 11.30 -10.12 -6.81
C GLU A 142 10.89 -11.26 -7.75
N ASP A 143 11.83 -11.70 -8.59
CA ASP A 143 11.62 -12.71 -9.63
C ASP A 143 11.58 -14.12 -9.02
N ASN A 144 10.44 -14.44 -8.40
CA ASN A 144 10.11 -15.77 -7.92
C ASN A 144 8.77 -16.25 -8.52
N GLU A 145 8.60 -17.56 -8.58
CA GLU A 145 7.47 -18.20 -9.26
C GLU A 145 6.11 -17.80 -8.67
N GLU A 146 6.00 -17.71 -7.34
CA GLU A 146 4.75 -17.29 -6.68
C GLU A 146 4.33 -15.88 -7.09
N ASN A 147 5.27 -14.94 -7.16
CA ASN A 147 4.96 -13.57 -7.58
C ASN A 147 4.53 -13.50 -9.05
N ILE A 148 5.17 -14.27 -9.93
CA ILE A 148 4.82 -14.34 -11.36
C ILE A 148 3.44 -14.99 -11.55
N GLU A 149 3.18 -16.10 -10.86
CA GLU A 149 1.89 -16.79 -10.85
C GLU A 149 0.79 -15.83 -10.38
N ASN A 150 1.00 -15.14 -9.26
CA ASN A 150 0.04 -14.18 -8.70
C ASN A 150 -0.21 -12.99 -9.64
N LEU A 151 0.83 -12.46 -10.29
CA LEU A 151 0.70 -11.37 -11.26
C LEU A 151 -0.12 -11.80 -12.47
N CYS A 152 0.22 -12.93 -13.08
CA CYS A 152 -0.47 -13.47 -14.25
C CYS A 152 -1.93 -13.82 -13.92
N TYR A 153 -2.15 -14.51 -12.80
CA TYR A 153 -3.48 -14.86 -12.32
C TYR A 153 -4.35 -13.61 -12.11
N THR A 154 -3.81 -12.60 -11.41
CA THR A 154 -4.52 -11.34 -11.15
C THR A 154 -4.85 -10.60 -12.44
N SER A 155 -3.93 -10.59 -13.41
CA SER A 155 -4.17 -9.95 -14.70
C SER A 155 -5.24 -10.68 -15.51
N ASN A 156 -5.18 -12.01 -15.55
CA ASN A 156 -6.05 -12.82 -16.40
C ASN A 156 -7.48 -12.93 -15.85
N VAL A 157 -7.63 -13.05 -14.53
CA VAL A 157 -8.91 -13.29 -13.86
C VAL A 157 -9.49 -12.02 -13.23
N GLY A 158 -8.63 -11.11 -12.77
CA GLY A 158 -9.02 -9.91 -12.01
C GLY A 158 -9.15 -8.64 -12.84
N ARG A 159 -9.17 -8.72 -14.18
CA ARG A 159 -9.32 -7.58 -15.09
C ARG A 159 -10.43 -7.81 -16.10
N GLU A 160 -11.06 -6.71 -16.51
CA GLU A 160 -11.96 -6.71 -17.66
C GLU A 160 -11.13 -6.85 -18.95
N HIS A 161 -11.69 -7.56 -19.95
CA HIS A 161 -11.00 -7.86 -21.20
C HIS A 161 -11.57 -7.03 -22.35
N PHE A 162 -10.77 -6.09 -22.87
CA PHE A 162 -11.15 -5.14 -23.94
C PHE A 162 -10.63 -5.55 -25.32
N ASP A 163 -10.96 -4.82 -26.38
CA ASP A 163 -10.67 -5.23 -27.77
C ASP A 163 -9.17 -5.16 -28.15
N TYR A 164 -8.41 -4.22 -27.59
CA TYR A 164 -6.97 -4.12 -27.82
C TYR A 164 -6.23 -4.94 -26.77
N ARG A 165 -5.51 -5.98 -27.21
CA ARG A 165 -4.90 -6.99 -26.34
C ARG A 165 -3.47 -7.31 -26.74
N ILE A 166 -2.68 -7.67 -25.74
CA ILE A 166 -1.39 -8.33 -25.88
C ILE A 166 -1.32 -9.48 -24.87
N SER A 167 -0.63 -10.55 -25.24
CA SER A 167 -0.33 -11.67 -24.35
C SER A 167 1.13 -12.05 -24.54
N VAL A 168 1.85 -12.21 -23.44
CA VAL A 168 3.24 -12.66 -23.43
C VAL A 168 3.34 -13.96 -22.63
N CYS A 169 4.33 -14.80 -22.95
CA CYS A 169 4.53 -16.11 -22.35
C CYS A 169 5.95 -16.23 -21.84
N GLY A 170 6.14 -16.70 -20.61
CA GLY A 170 7.47 -16.82 -20.03
C GLY A 170 7.45 -17.47 -18.64
N LYS A 171 8.62 -17.96 -18.22
CA LYS A 171 8.81 -18.69 -16.96
C LYS A 171 9.22 -17.80 -15.79
N ASN A 172 9.58 -16.55 -16.07
CA ASN A 172 10.13 -15.61 -15.10
C ASN A 172 9.93 -14.17 -15.60
N ALA A 173 10.22 -13.19 -14.75
CA ALA A 173 10.06 -11.77 -15.08
C ALA A 173 10.85 -11.36 -16.32
N SER A 174 12.09 -11.85 -16.47
CA SER A 174 12.97 -11.50 -17.60
C SER A 174 12.39 -11.95 -18.93
N GLU A 175 11.95 -13.21 -19.02
CA GLU A 175 11.33 -13.75 -20.25
C GLU A 175 10.03 -13.01 -20.60
N LEU A 176 9.21 -12.66 -19.59
CA LEU A 176 8.00 -11.88 -19.81
C LEU A 176 8.31 -10.45 -20.30
N CYS A 177 9.37 -9.82 -19.80
CA CYS A 177 9.81 -8.50 -20.27
C CYS A 177 10.29 -8.54 -21.73
N GLU A 178 11.11 -9.52 -22.10
CA GLU A 178 11.63 -9.67 -23.46
C GLU A 178 10.52 -9.83 -24.51
N GLU A 179 9.44 -10.53 -24.16
CA GLU A 179 8.28 -10.73 -25.05
C GLU A 179 7.37 -9.49 -25.16
N PHE A 180 7.52 -8.50 -24.27
CA PHE A 180 6.78 -7.22 -24.32
C PHE A 180 7.44 -6.18 -25.23
N GLU A 181 8.77 -6.26 -25.45
CA GLU A 181 9.58 -5.34 -26.26
C GLU A 181 9.45 -5.61 -27.78
#